data_AF-A0A1C3TPZ5-F1
#
_entry.id   AF-A0A1C3TPZ5-F1
#
_cell.length_a   1.000
_cell.length_b   1.000
_cell.length_c   1.000
_cell.angle_alpha   90.00
_cell.angle_beta   90.00
_cell.angle_gamma   90.00
#
_symmetry.space_group_name_H-M   'P 1'
#
loop_
_entity.id
_entity.type
_entity.pdbx_description
1 polymer ?
#
loop_
_entity_poly.entity_id
_entity_poly.type
_entity_poly.pdbx_seq_one_letter_code
_entity_poly.pdbx_strand_id
1 'polypeptide(L)'
;MVTQSAAPGSSAERRSATSDRLKAQLRADLKKRPFAEPSKEQEELQARYLQWADARLQERADAFGPDAAYEVAGDMQALGKKASLPIAYECLRSFLVGALRTPLGISAAAAYQSSRAPVSEPVSTAMLAGVISGMGSYTCDTLLLPSMDRRARVANLPRFQAVDPKILVPDPPPVLLEIASDGSKRFMRPGENGTPTRAELTAQAYDLRAGISQRQSTLDDTALDTMLFRPSISGVFNAARRTSGDPATRTAAAEVGLSALAIGGAGALHKALLDAAKVMGRTGQVTVPDLFGGHQRLNLFALALPDKTRPPATWSDAVHFPDYVLQTGKEAMALAGQAFSTANAATTALRDVLGRHMVGNVLSNIASLGATRLIASTLRGGYGGGSLPGEADNSPAWMLQQGTQMFFNDLVWNAFKAKNGTNATQATRLDQERAIAVAEQDRTISCTPQDIAKILDTAIALLSPPVEADVARSMEEGAGVPVPLSPGAGPLRDDLQQLKDQKSTPSVLLAAVENALDRLAMLQEASDGGGLLDPALTAELIAQLQTVKTAYGDKEQLRQWQHGRS
;
A
#
# COMPACT_ATOMS: atom_id res chain seq x y z
N MET A 1 10.31 -40.65 11.24
CA MET A 1 10.75 -40.26 9.90
C MET A 1 10.07 -38.93 9.59
N VAL A 2 10.73 -37.82 9.94
CA VAL A 2 10.21 -36.46 9.75
C VAL A 2 10.70 -36.02 8.38
N THR A 3 9.79 -35.85 7.43
CA THR A 3 10.10 -35.25 6.13
C THR A 3 10.51 -33.80 6.35
N GLN A 4 11.78 -33.51 6.09
CA GLN A 4 12.31 -32.15 6.04
C GLN A 4 11.50 -31.33 5.03
N SER A 5 10.79 -30.32 5.54
CA SER A 5 10.19 -29.27 4.73
C SER A 5 11.32 -28.48 4.07
N ALA A 6 11.41 -28.53 2.74
CA ALA A 6 12.33 -27.69 1.98
C ALA A 6 12.03 -26.22 2.29
N ALA A 7 13.07 -25.44 2.60
CA ALA A 7 12.95 -24.00 2.78
C ALA A 7 12.24 -23.39 1.55
N PRO A 8 11.21 -22.54 1.73
CA PRO A 8 10.51 -21.95 0.60
C PRO A 8 11.50 -21.04 -0.13
N GLY A 9 11.82 -21.41 -1.38
CA GLY A 9 12.65 -20.59 -2.27
C GLY A 9 12.12 -19.15 -2.38
N SER A 10 13.00 -18.25 -2.79
CA SER A 10 12.64 -16.84 -2.95
C SER A 10 11.41 -16.69 -3.85
N SER A 11 10.62 -15.64 -3.68
CA SER A 11 9.39 -15.47 -4.49
C SER A 11 9.64 -15.39 -6.01
N ALA A 12 10.87 -15.03 -6.40
CA ALA A 12 11.33 -15.04 -7.78
C ALA A 12 11.54 -16.47 -8.29
N GLU A 13 12.17 -17.34 -7.48
CA GLU A 13 12.31 -18.77 -7.79
C GLU A 13 10.94 -19.44 -7.92
N ARG A 14 10.00 -19.15 -7.00
CA ARG A 14 8.63 -19.67 -7.10
C ARG A 14 7.93 -19.24 -8.38
N ARG A 15 8.11 -18.00 -8.83
CA ARG A 15 7.56 -17.50 -10.10
C ARG A 15 8.17 -18.19 -11.32
N SER A 16 9.49 -18.33 -11.35
CA SER A 16 10.17 -19.05 -12.43
C SER A 16 9.68 -20.49 -12.49
N ALA A 17 9.64 -21.18 -11.35
CA ALA A 17 9.16 -22.56 -11.26
C ALA A 17 7.70 -22.70 -11.72
N THR A 18 6.82 -21.77 -11.36
CA THR A 18 5.42 -21.78 -11.83
C THR A 18 5.33 -21.62 -13.35
N SER A 19 6.10 -20.68 -13.92
CA SER A 19 6.16 -20.48 -15.38
C SER A 19 6.68 -21.73 -16.10
N ASP A 20 7.77 -22.32 -15.62
CA ASP A 20 8.38 -23.50 -16.20
C ASP A 20 7.44 -24.72 -16.12
N ARG A 21 6.71 -24.86 -15.00
CA ARG A 21 5.67 -25.88 -14.84
C ARG A 21 4.56 -25.72 -15.87
N LEU A 22 4.04 -24.50 -16.07
CA LEU A 22 2.97 -24.22 -17.04
C LEU A 22 3.43 -24.50 -18.48
N LYS A 23 4.65 -24.08 -18.84
CA LYS A 23 5.24 -24.37 -20.15
C LYS A 23 5.42 -25.88 -20.37
N ALA A 24 5.87 -26.60 -19.34
CA ALA A 24 6.00 -28.06 -19.40
C ALA A 24 4.65 -28.76 -19.57
N GLN A 25 3.60 -28.30 -18.87
CA GLN A 25 2.23 -28.82 -19.02
C GLN A 25 1.71 -28.63 -20.45
N LEU A 26 1.82 -27.41 -21.00
CA LEU A 26 1.41 -27.12 -22.39
C LEU A 26 2.08 -28.08 -23.39
N ARG A 27 3.41 -28.24 -23.27
CA ARG A 27 4.17 -29.11 -24.17
C ARG A 27 3.81 -30.59 -24.00
N ALA A 28 3.61 -31.04 -22.77
CA ALA A 28 3.21 -32.42 -22.49
C ALA A 28 1.84 -32.72 -23.10
N ASP A 29 0.87 -31.82 -22.98
CA ASP A 29 -0.48 -32.01 -23.52
C ASP A 29 -0.51 -31.92 -25.05
N LEU A 30 0.27 -31.01 -25.65
CA LEU A 30 0.44 -31.00 -27.12
C LEU A 30 1.16 -32.26 -27.64
N LYS A 31 2.06 -32.86 -26.86
CA LYS A 31 2.78 -34.09 -27.25
C LYS A 31 1.87 -35.32 -27.21
N LYS A 32 0.88 -35.36 -26.32
CA LYS A 32 -0.12 -36.44 -26.25
C LYS A 32 -1.05 -36.48 -27.46
N ARG A 33 -1.22 -35.35 -28.16
CA ARG A 33 -2.12 -35.21 -29.31
C ARG A 33 -1.38 -35.52 -30.62
N PRO A 34 -1.86 -36.47 -31.45
CA PRO A 34 -1.26 -36.75 -32.75
C PRO A 34 -1.51 -35.60 -33.73
N PHE A 35 -0.62 -35.41 -34.71
CA PHE A 35 -0.90 -34.48 -35.82
C PHE A 35 -1.97 -35.08 -36.73
N ALA A 36 -2.91 -34.25 -37.19
CA ALA A 36 -3.89 -34.65 -38.20
C ALA A 36 -3.19 -35.05 -39.52
N GLU A 37 -2.18 -34.27 -39.91
CA GLU A 37 -1.31 -34.54 -41.06
C GLU A 37 0.15 -34.30 -40.63
N PRO A 38 0.91 -35.35 -40.27
CA PRO A 38 2.30 -35.17 -39.82
C PRO A 38 3.19 -34.72 -40.97
N SER A 39 3.81 -33.54 -40.83
CA SER A 39 4.78 -33.01 -41.79
C SER A 39 5.84 -32.15 -41.09
N LYS A 40 7.00 -31.98 -41.74
CA LYS A 40 8.04 -31.05 -41.23
C LYS A 40 7.51 -29.63 -41.09
N GLU A 41 6.64 -29.19 -41.98
CA GLU A 41 6.01 -27.87 -41.90
C GLU A 41 5.11 -27.73 -40.66
N GLN A 42 4.36 -28.78 -40.29
CA GLN A 42 3.55 -28.78 -39.05
C GLN A 42 4.41 -28.73 -37.79
N GLU A 43 5.59 -29.37 -37.79
CA GLU A 43 6.54 -29.28 -36.67
C GLU A 43 7.12 -27.87 -36.52
N GLU A 44 7.48 -27.22 -37.63
CA GLU A 44 7.97 -25.83 -37.64
C GLU A 44 6.88 -24.84 -37.18
N LEU A 45 5.64 -25.03 -37.63
CA LEU A 45 4.50 -24.22 -37.22
C LEU A 45 4.18 -24.42 -35.73
N GLN A 46 4.28 -25.65 -35.21
CA GLN A 46 4.16 -25.92 -33.78
C GLN A 46 5.25 -25.19 -32.99
N ALA A 47 6.51 -25.18 -33.45
CA ALA A 47 7.60 -24.48 -32.76
C ALA A 47 7.34 -22.97 -32.68
N ARG A 48 6.84 -22.35 -33.76
CA ARG A 48 6.43 -20.93 -33.76
C ARG A 48 5.27 -20.65 -32.82
N TYR A 49 4.28 -21.55 -32.77
CA TYR A 49 3.17 -21.46 -31.84
C TYR A 49 3.65 -21.52 -30.38
N LEU A 50 4.52 -22.49 -30.06
CA LEU A 50 5.07 -22.68 -28.72
C LEU A 50 5.87 -21.46 -28.25
N GLN A 51 6.68 -20.84 -29.12
CA GLN A 51 7.42 -19.63 -28.77
C GLN A 51 6.48 -18.47 -28.38
N TRP A 52 5.38 -18.30 -29.12
CA TRP A 52 4.35 -17.31 -28.76
C TRP A 52 3.65 -17.68 -27.45
N ALA A 53 3.25 -18.94 -27.29
CA ALA A 53 2.52 -19.41 -26.10
C ALA A 53 3.37 -19.33 -24.82
N ASP A 54 4.67 -19.64 -24.90
CA ASP A 54 5.61 -19.54 -23.78
C ASP A 54 5.71 -18.10 -23.24
N ALA A 55 5.73 -17.10 -24.13
CA ALA A 55 5.73 -15.69 -23.74
C ALA A 55 4.43 -15.29 -23.02
N ARG A 56 3.28 -15.80 -23.50
CA ARG A 56 1.97 -15.53 -22.87
C ARG A 56 1.81 -16.20 -21.51
N LEU A 57 2.33 -17.42 -21.35
CA LEU A 57 2.36 -18.11 -20.07
C LEU A 57 3.24 -17.39 -19.05
N GLN A 58 4.38 -16.83 -19.50
CA GLN A 58 5.23 -16.00 -18.65
C GLN A 58 4.49 -14.74 -18.19
N GLU A 59 3.87 -13.99 -19.10
CA GLU A 59 3.10 -12.79 -18.78
C GLU A 59 1.95 -13.07 -17.80
N ARG A 60 1.23 -14.19 -17.98
CA ARG A 60 0.15 -14.61 -17.07
C ARG A 60 0.70 -15.04 -15.70
N ALA A 61 1.81 -15.76 -15.64
CA ALA A 61 2.47 -16.10 -14.38
C ALA A 61 2.97 -14.86 -13.62
N ASP A 62 3.47 -13.85 -14.35
CA ASP A 62 3.93 -12.59 -13.76
C ASP A 62 2.78 -11.69 -13.29
N ALA A 63 1.63 -11.73 -13.98
CA ALA A 63 0.44 -10.97 -13.64
C ALA A 63 -0.35 -11.55 -12.46
N PHE A 64 -0.58 -12.87 -12.46
CA PHE A 64 -1.36 -13.53 -11.41
C PHE A 64 -0.51 -13.94 -10.20
N GLY A 65 0.79 -14.15 -10.39
CA GLY A 65 1.72 -14.59 -9.36
C GLY A 65 1.79 -16.11 -9.18
N PRO A 66 2.76 -16.61 -8.40
CA PRO A 66 3.05 -18.03 -8.27
C PRO A 66 1.99 -18.79 -7.46
N ASP A 67 1.30 -18.09 -6.56
CA ASP A 67 0.31 -18.64 -5.64
C ASP A 67 -1.13 -18.57 -6.20
N ALA A 68 -1.26 -18.11 -7.45
CA ALA A 68 -2.51 -18.11 -8.19
C ALA A 68 -2.77 -19.50 -8.78
N ALA A 69 -4.02 -19.96 -8.69
CA ALA A 69 -4.48 -21.23 -9.26
C ALA A 69 -4.70 -21.12 -10.79
N TYR A 70 -3.73 -20.55 -11.51
CA TYR A 70 -3.76 -20.47 -12.97
C TYR A 70 -3.31 -21.80 -13.59
N GLU A 71 -4.08 -22.27 -14.58
CA GLU A 71 -3.84 -23.49 -15.34
C GLU A 71 -3.89 -23.19 -16.85
N VAL A 72 -3.18 -23.97 -17.66
CA VAL A 72 -3.04 -23.73 -19.12
C VAL A 72 -4.36 -23.95 -19.88
N ALA A 73 -5.19 -24.88 -19.42
CA ALA A 73 -6.42 -25.34 -20.08
C ALA A 73 -7.56 -25.58 -19.07
N GLY A 74 -7.59 -24.79 -18.00
CA GLY A 74 -8.53 -24.95 -16.89
C GLY A 74 -9.06 -23.61 -16.41
N ASP A 75 -10.29 -23.62 -15.89
CA ASP A 75 -10.89 -22.45 -15.26
C ASP A 75 -10.08 -22.06 -14.03
N MET A 76 -9.63 -20.81 -13.99
CA MET A 76 -8.91 -20.27 -12.85
C MET A 76 -9.84 -20.19 -11.63
N GLN A 77 -9.34 -20.58 -10.46
CA GLN A 77 -10.10 -20.39 -9.23
C GLN A 77 -10.30 -18.90 -8.94
N ALA A 78 -11.52 -18.52 -8.57
CA ALA A 78 -11.81 -17.17 -8.13
C ALA A 78 -11.00 -16.82 -6.87
N LEU A 79 -10.61 -15.54 -6.73
CA LEU A 79 -9.78 -15.07 -5.61
C LEU A 79 -10.35 -15.44 -4.22
N GLY A 80 -11.68 -15.39 -4.08
CA GLY A 80 -12.40 -15.87 -2.90
C GLY A 80 -11.88 -15.31 -1.57
N LYS A 81 -11.75 -16.17 -0.56
CA LYS A 81 -11.41 -15.80 0.82
C LYS A 81 -10.02 -15.16 0.99
N LYS A 82 -9.09 -15.39 0.04
CA LYS A 82 -7.73 -14.83 0.07
C LYS A 82 -7.73 -13.29 0.01
N ALA A 83 -8.80 -12.70 -0.51
CA ALA A 83 -8.96 -11.25 -0.62
C ALA A 83 -9.65 -10.58 0.59
N SER A 84 -10.03 -11.34 1.62
CA SER A 84 -10.80 -10.80 2.76
C SER A 84 -10.10 -9.66 3.50
N LEU A 85 -8.79 -9.74 3.71
CA LEU A 85 -8.01 -8.68 4.35
C LEU A 85 -7.88 -7.43 3.45
N PRO A 86 -7.51 -7.55 2.15
CA PRO A 86 -7.59 -6.44 1.20
C PRO A 86 -8.97 -5.77 1.14
N ILE A 87 -10.05 -6.56 1.11
CA ILE A 87 -11.44 -6.05 1.14
C ILE A 87 -11.69 -5.24 2.42
N ALA A 88 -11.30 -5.78 3.59
CA ALA A 88 -11.50 -5.08 4.86
C ALA A 88 -10.74 -3.75 4.92
N TYR A 89 -9.51 -3.71 4.40
CA TYR A 89 -8.72 -2.48 4.28
C TYR A 89 -9.40 -1.43 3.40
N GLU A 90 -9.86 -1.83 2.22
CA GLU A 90 -10.57 -0.95 1.29
C GLU A 90 -11.91 -0.47 1.87
N CYS A 91 -12.63 -1.31 2.60
CA CYS A 91 -13.84 -0.94 3.33
C CYS A 91 -13.55 0.13 4.40
N LEU A 92 -12.46 -0.03 5.17
CA LEU A 92 -12.03 0.96 6.16
C LEU A 92 -11.64 2.28 5.49
N ARG A 93 -10.94 2.22 4.35
CA ARG A 93 -10.60 3.40 3.55
C ARG A 93 -11.86 4.15 3.11
N SER A 94 -12.83 3.43 2.55
CA SER A 94 -14.13 4.00 2.12
C SER A 94 -14.94 4.55 3.30
N PHE A 95 -14.91 3.87 4.45
CA PHE A 95 -15.52 4.35 5.69
C PHE A 95 -14.96 5.72 6.09
N LEU A 96 -13.63 5.86 6.14
CA LEU A 96 -12.98 7.10 6.57
C LEU A 96 -13.26 8.27 5.61
N VAL A 97 -13.28 8.00 4.29
CA VAL A 97 -13.66 9.00 3.28
C VAL A 97 -15.09 9.49 3.53
N GLY A 98 -16.03 8.58 3.74
CA GLY A 98 -17.42 8.93 4.02
C GLY A 98 -17.61 9.65 5.36
N ALA A 99 -16.96 9.16 6.40
CA ALA A 99 -17.09 9.65 7.78
C ALA A 99 -16.46 11.03 8.01
N LEU A 100 -15.39 11.38 7.29
CA LEU A 100 -14.66 12.63 7.52
C LEU A 100 -15.04 13.75 6.55
N ARG A 101 -15.60 13.43 5.39
CA ARG A 101 -15.93 14.44 4.37
C ARG A 101 -17.28 15.10 4.63
N THR A 102 -18.36 14.34 4.51
CA THR A 102 -19.72 14.87 4.47
C THR A 102 -20.31 15.26 5.84
N PRO A 103 -20.13 14.47 6.92
CA PRO A 103 -20.77 14.73 8.22
C PRO A 103 -20.38 16.07 8.87
N LEU A 104 -19.11 16.46 8.78
CA LEU A 104 -18.62 17.73 9.33
C LEU A 104 -19.24 18.95 8.62
N GLY A 105 -19.43 18.84 7.31
CA GLY A 105 -20.13 19.87 6.53
C GLY A 105 -21.61 19.96 6.86
N ILE A 106 -22.29 18.81 7.04
CA ILE A 106 -23.72 18.73 7.39
C ILE A 106 -23.98 19.37 8.76
N SER A 107 -23.19 19.03 9.77
CA SER A 107 -23.38 19.56 11.13
C SER A 107 -23.16 21.06 11.21
N ALA A 108 -22.15 21.58 10.49
CA ALA A 108 -21.90 23.01 10.47
C ALA A 108 -22.99 23.79 9.72
N ALA A 109 -23.53 23.23 8.63
CA ALA A 109 -24.70 23.78 7.96
C ALA A 109 -25.93 23.80 8.88
N ALA A 110 -26.19 22.72 9.62
CA ALA A 110 -27.33 22.64 10.54
C ALA A 110 -27.22 23.66 11.69
N ALA A 111 -26.04 23.76 12.32
CA ALA A 111 -25.79 24.77 13.35
C ALA A 111 -25.96 26.20 12.80
N TYR A 112 -25.42 26.48 11.62
CA TYR A 112 -25.55 27.79 10.96
C TYR A 112 -27.00 28.13 10.63
N GLN A 113 -27.78 27.18 10.09
CA GLN A 113 -29.21 27.36 9.80
C GLN A 113 -30.03 27.59 11.06
N SER A 114 -29.74 26.87 12.16
CA SER A 114 -30.43 27.04 13.43
C SER A 114 -30.24 28.43 14.06
N SER A 115 -29.17 29.14 13.69
CA SER A 115 -28.86 30.48 14.18
C SER A 115 -29.50 31.62 13.36
N ARG A 116 -30.29 31.31 12.32
CA ARG A 116 -30.89 32.30 11.42
C ARG A 116 -32.38 32.09 11.21
N ALA A 117 -33.06 33.15 10.75
CA ALA A 117 -34.45 33.09 10.36
C ALA A 117 -34.67 32.04 9.23
N PRO A 118 -35.81 31.31 9.21
CA PRO A 118 -36.09 30.13 8.36
C PRO A 118 -36.03 30.30 6.82
N VAL A 119 -35.51 31.40 6.28
CA VAL A 119 -35.55 31.73 4.84
C VAL A 119 -34.19 32.25 4.31
N SER A 120 -33.10 32.12 5.09
CA SER A 120 -31.79 32.64 4.67
C SER A 120 -31.07 31.78 3.60
N GLU A 121 -30.25 32.45 2.77
CA GLU A 121 -29.76 31.98 1.46
C GLU A 121 -29.12 30.57 1.45
N PRO A 122 -29.65 29.62 0.65
CA PRO A 122 -29.16 28.24 0.57
C PRO A 122 -27.73 28.12 0.04
N VAL A 123 -27.25 29.12 -0.71
CA VAL A 123 -25.88 29.18 -1.25
C VAL A 123 -24.86 29.42 -0.14
N SER A 124 -25.14 30.30 0.82
CA SER A 124 -24.24 30.60 1.94
C SER A 124 -24.06 29.39 2.87
N THR A 125 -25.13 28.64 3.11
CA THR A 125 -25.08 27.40 3.91
C THR A 125 -24.28 26.31 3.19
N ALA A 126 -24.48 26.15 1.87
CA ALA A 126 -23.73 25.20 1.06
C ALA A 126 -22.24 25.52 1.00
N MET A 127 -21.89 26.81 0.98
CA MET A 127 -20.51 27.30 1.00
C MET A 127 -19.84 26.98 2.34
N LEU A 128 -20.48 27.27 3.47
CA LEU A 128 -19.96 26.95 4.79
C LEU A 128 -19.78 25.43 4.98
N ALA A 129 -20.78 24.63 4.58
CA ALA A 129 -20.68 23.18 4.59
C ALA A 129 -19.55 22.66 3.71
N GLY A 130 -19.34 23.27 2.54
CA GLY A 130 -18.27 22.91 1.61
C GLY A 130 -16.88 23.23 2.14
N VAL A 131 -16.72 24.37 2.83
CA VAL A 131 -15.47 24.77 3.49
C VAL A 131 -15.09 23.78 4.59
N ILE A 132 -16.04 23.43 5.47
CA ILE A 132 -15.78 22.54 6.61
C ILE A 132 -15.62 21.09 6.16
N SER A 133 -16.41 20.63 5.18
CA SER A 133 -16.18 19.36 4.47
C SER A 133 -14.81 19.32 3.80
N GLY A 134 -14.34 20.46 3.26
CA GLY A 134 -13.01 20.62 2.70
C GLY A 134 -11.89 20.36 3.71
N MET A 135 -12.01 20.82 4.95
CA MET A 135 -11.02 20.54 6.00
C MET A 135 -11.00 19.06 6.41
N GLY A 136 -12.18 18.44 6.55
CA GLY A 136 -12.29 17.00 6.81
C GLY A 136 -11.73 16.15 5.67
N SER A 137 -12.02 16.55 4.43
CA SER A 137 -11.47 15.93 3.21
C SER A 137 -9.96 16.08 3.11
N TYR A 138 -9.39 17.25 3.41
CA TYR A 138 -7.94 17.44 3.43
C TYR A 138 -7.27 16.53 4.47
N THR A 139 -7.81 16.48 5.69
CA THR A 139 -7.28 15.61 6.76
C THR A 139 -7.33 14.14 6.35
N CYS A 140 -8.43 13.71 5.71
CA CYS A 140 -8.59 12.35 5.23
C CYS A 140 -7.66 12.05 4.04
N ASP A 141 -7.80 12.76 2.93
CA ASP A 141 -7.16 12.46 1.64
C ASP A 141 -5.65 12.78 1.64
N THR A 142 -5.18 13.73 2.46
CA THR A 142 -3.79 14.19 2.43
C THR A 142 -2.96 13.66 3.61
N LEU A 143 -3.58 13.33 4.75
CA LEU A 143 -2.85 12.87 5.94
C LEU A 143 -3.16 11.41 6.28
N LEU A 144 -4.43 11.06 6.50
CA LEU A 144 -4.84 9.74 6.99
C LEU A 144 -4.74 8.64 5.93
N LEU A 145 -5.27 8.84 4.72
CA LEU A 145 -5.21 7.82 3.67
C LEU A 145 -3.77 7.56 3.20
N PRO A 146 -2.92 8.58 2.96
CA PRO A 146 -1.54 8.35 2.58
C PRO A 146 -0.72 7.67 3.68
N SER A 147 -0.95 8.01 4.95
CA SER A 147 -0.28 7.32 6.07
C SER A 147 -0.69 5.86 6.16
N MET A 148 -1.99 5.56 6.06
CA MET A 148 -2.49 4.17 5.97
C MET A 148 -1.87 3.44 4.77
N ASP A 149 -1.82 4.07 3.59
CA ASP A 149 -1.28 3.45 2.38
C ASP A 149 0.22 3.13 2.51
N ARG A 150 0.98 4.01 3.18
CA ARG A 150 2.39 3.78 3.49
C ARG A 150 2.56 2.61 4.46
N ARG A 151 1.77 2.55 5.53
CA ARG A 151 1.86 1.45 6.52
C ARG A 151 1.40 0.12 5.94
N ALA A 152 0.35 0.12 5.11
CA ALA A 152 -0.09 -1.05 4.35
C ALA A 152 0.98 -1.56 3.39
N ARG A 153 1.72 -0.65 2.73
CA ARG A 153 2.87 -1.02 1.88
C ARG A 153 4.00 -1.66 2.69
N VAL A 154 4.34 -1.09 3.84
CA VAL A 154 5.35 -1.64 4.76
C VAL A 154 4.97 -3.03 5.26
N ALA A 155 3.69 -3.25 5.55
CA ALA A 155 3.17 -4.57 5.91
C ALA A 155 3.06 -5.54 4.72
N ASN A 156 3.37 -5.10 3.49
CA ASN A 156 3.17 -5.86 2.25
C ASN A 156 1.72 -6.35 2.05
N LEU A 157 0.75 -5.48 2.35
CA LEU A 157 -0.67 -5.76 2.17
C LEU A 157 -1.01 -5.89 0.67
N PRO A 158 -1.61 -7.02 0.23
CA PRO A 158 -2.05 -7.17 -1.15
C PRO A 158 -3.15 -6.17 -1.51
N ARG A 159 -3.17 -5.71 -2.77
CA ARG A 159 -4.22 -4.83 -3.29
C ARG A 159 -4.82 -5.36 -4.58
N PHE A 160 -6.08 -5.04 -4.82
CA PHE A 160 -6.69 -5.33 -6.12
C PHE A 160 -6.00 -4.52 -7.21
N GLN A 161 -5.54 -5.22 -8.24
CA GLN A 161 -5.02 -4.64 -9.46
C GLN A 161 -5.78 -5.24 -10.63
N ALA A 162 -6.32 -4.38 -11.50
CA ALA A 162 -6.90 -4.84 -12.76
C ALA A 162 -5.80 -5.48 -13.61
N VAL A 163 -6.04 -6.70 -14.09
CA VAL A 163 -5.12 -7.39 -15.00
C VAL A 163 -5.21 -6.70 -16.35
N ASP A 164 -4.06 -6.44 -16.99
CA ASP A 164 -4.06 -5.83 -18.33
C ASP A 164 -4.90 -6.71 -19.28
N PRO A 165 -5.92 -6.14 -19.97
CA PRO A 165 -6.71 -6.86 -20.97
C PRO A 165 -5.86 -7.59 -22.02
N LYS A 166 -4.66 -7.10 -22.33
CA LYS A 166 -3.71 -7.77 -23.24
C LYS A 166 -3.15 -9.08 -22.68
N ILE A 167 -3.05 -9.23 -21.36
CA ILE A 167 -2.60 -10.47 -20.72
C ILE A 167 -3.73 -11.51 -20.70
N LEU A 168 -4.98 -11.03 -20.55
CA LEU A 168 -6.18 -11.88 -20.61
C LEU A 168 -6.46 -12.34 -22.04
N VAL A 169 -6.51 -11.40 -22.99
CA VAL A 169 -6.71 -11.61 -24.42
C VAL A 169 -5.45 -11.14 -25.16
N PRO A 170 -4.49 -12.03 -25.42
CA PRO A 170 -3.23 -11.67 -26.08
C PRO A 170 -3.40 -11.32 -27.55
N ASP A 171 -2.35 -10.73 -28.12
CA ASP A 171 -2.30 -10.51 -29.56
C ASP A 171 -2.34 -11.87 -30.26
N PRO A 172 -3.05 -11.96 -31.41
CA PRO A 172 -3.31 -13.25 -32.04
C PRO A 172 -2.01 -13.97 -32.38
N PRO A 173 -2.00 -15.30 -32.27
CA PRO A 173 -0.79 -16.08 -32.50
C PRO A 173 -0.36 -15.98 -33.97
N PRO A 174 0.94 -16.11 -34.27
CA PRO A 174 1.44 -16.13 -35.64
C PRO A 174 0.95 -17.35 -36.43
N VAL A 175 0.47 -18.37 -35.72
CA VAL A 175 -0.03 -19.65 -36.22
C VAL A 175 -1.26 -20.01 -35.39
N LEU A 176 -2.35 -20.43 -36.03
CA LEU A 176 -3.55 -20.90 -35.35
C LEU A 176 -3.41 -22.38 -35.01
N LEU A 177 -3.83 -22.77 -33.81
CA LEU A 177 -3.95 -24.16 -33.39
C LEU A 177 -5.42 -24.55 -33.47
N GLU A 178 -5.71 -25.59 -34.25
CA GLU A 178 -7.00 -26.26 -34.29
C GLU A 178 -6.85 -27.67 -33.70
N ILE A 179 -7.80 -28.05 -32.85
CA ILE A 179 -7.91 -29.40 -32.32
C ILE A 179 -9.17 -29.99 -32.93
N ALA A 180 -8.98 -30.98 -33.80
CA ALA A 180 -10.08 -31.69 -34.43
C ALA A 180 -10.87 -32.52 -33.42
N SER A 181 -12.08 -32.93 -33.80
CA SER A 181 -13.00 -33.70 -32.94
C SER A 181 -12.45 -35.08 -32.55
N ASP A 182 -11.53 -35.63 -33.33
CA ASP A 182 -10.79 -36.87 -33.04
C ASP A 182 -9.62 -36.66 -32.05
N GLY A 183 -9.41 -35.42 -31.59
CA GLY A 183 -8.33 -35.03 -30.69
C GLY A 183 -6.99 -34.76 -31.37
N SER A 184 -6.91 -34.88 -32.69
CA SER A 184 -5.72 -34.55 -33.47
C SER A 184 -5.49 -33.04 -33.53
N LYS A 185 -4.23 -32.62 -33.62
CA LYS A 185 -3.83 -31.21 -33.70
C LYS A 185 -3.44 -30.83 -35.12
N ARG A 186 -3.78 -29.60 -35.52
CA ARG A 186 -3.39 -28.99 -36.79
C ARG A 186 -2.98 -27.54 -36.55
N PHE A 187 -1.88 -27.13 -37.18
CA PHE A 187 -1.41 -25.75 -37.16
C PHE A 187 -1.59 -25.11 -38.55
N MET A 188 -2.12 -23.89 -38.60
CA MET A 188 -2.42 -23.18 -39.85
C MET A 188 -1.98 -21.72 -39.75
N ARG A 189 -1.62 -21.08 -40.87
CA ARG A 189 -1.36 -19.64 -40.84
C ARG A 189 -2.68 -18.87 -40.94
N PRO A 190 -2.83 -17.73 -40.26
CA PRO A 190 -4.03 -16.89 -40.40
C PRO A 190 -4.30 -16.53 -41.86
N GLY A 191 -5.52 -16.77 -42.35
CA GLY A 191 -5.92 -16.52 -43.74
C GLY A 191 -5.72 -17.71 -44.69
N GLU A 192 -5.08 -18.80 -44.27
CA GLU A 192 -5.05 -20.05 -45.04
C GLU A 192 -6.34 -20.85 -44.83
N ASN A 193 -6.80 -21.57 -45.86
CA ASN A 193 -7.95 -22.50 -45.80
C ASN A 193 -9.25 -21.89 -45.25
N GLY A 194 -9.51 -20.60 -45.49
CA GLY A 194 -10.71 -19.91 -45.00
C GLY A 194 -10.67 -19.59 -43.50
N THR A 195 -9.52 -19.75 -42.84
CA THR A 195 -9.32 -19.27 -41.46
C THR A 195 -9.31 -17.75 -41.40
N PRO A 196 -9.68 -17.15 -40.25
CA PRO A 196 -9.70 -15.69 -40.12
C PRO A 196 -8.34 -15.07 -40.42
N THR A 197 -8.35 -13.92 -41.08
CA THR A 197 -7.11 -13.18 -41.35
C THR A 197 -6.53 -12.61 -40.07
N ARG A 198 -5.23 -12.30 -40.07
CA ARG A 198 -4.59 -11.68 -38.90
C ARG A 198 -5.25 -10.34 -38.52
N ALA A 199 -5.75 -9.59 -39.49
CA ALA A 199 -6.46 -8.33 -39.26
C ALA A 199 -7.80 -8.57 -38.52
N GLU A 200 -8.58 -9.57 -38.96
CA GLU A 200 -9.83 -9.96 -38.30
C GLU A 200 -9.61 -10.44 -36.87
N LEU A 201 -8.61 -11.29 -36.64
CA LEU A 201 -8.25 -11.76 -35.30
C LEU A 201 -7.81 -10.60 -34.38
N THR A 202 -7.12 -9.61 -34.95
CA THR A 202 -6.71 -8.42 -34.20
C THR A 202 -7.91 -7.54 -33.83
N ALA A 203 -8.87 -7.38 -34.74
CA ALA A 203 -10.11 -6.66 -34.46
C ALA A 203 -10.95 -7.37 -33.38
N GLN A 204 -11.10 -8.69 -33.47
CA GLN A 204 -11.80 -9.48 -32.45
C GLN A 204 -11.12 -9.37 -31.08
N ALA A 205 -9.79 -9.47 -31.03
CA ALA A 205 -9.03 -9.27 -29.80
C ALA A 205 -9.23 -7.87 -29.23
N TYR A 206 -9.29 -6.84 -30.08
CA TYR A 206 -9.57 -5.47 -29.67
C TYR A 206 -10.96 -5.33 -29.03
N ASP A 207 -12.01 -5.85 -29.67
CA ASP A 207 -13.38 -5.76 -29.16
C ASP A 207 -13.53 -6.50 -27.81
N LEU A 208 -12.92 -7.69 -27.70
CA LEU A 208 -12.89 -8.45 -26.45
C LEU A 208 -12.17 -7.68 -25.34
N ARG A 209 -11.03 -7.04 -25.65
CA ARG A 209 -10.29 -6.21 -24.70
C ARG A 209 -11.11 -5.00 -24.26
N ALA A 210 -11.80 -4.33 -25.18
CA ALA A 210 -12.66 -3.20 -24.87
C ALA A 210 -13.79 -3.61 -23.91
N GLY A 211 -14.43 -4.76 -24.16
CA GLY A 211 -15.44 -5.32 -23.26
C GLY A 211 -14.89 -5.68 -21.87
N ILE A 212 -13.67 -6.23 -21.81
CA ILE A 212 -12.97 -6.51 -20.56
C ILE A 212 -12.67 -5.22 -19.78
N SER A 213 -12.10 -4.21 -20.44
CA SER A 213 -11.83 -2.90 -19.83
C SER A 213 -13.10 -2.24 -19.32
N GLN A 214 -14.20 -2.34 -20.06
CA GLN A 214 -15.50 -1.85 -19.61
C GLN A 214 -15.96 -2.58 -18.35
N ARG A 215 -15.88 -3.92 -18.31
CA ARG A 215 -16.23 -4.69 -17.11
C ARG A 215 -15.34 -4.34 -15.91
N GLN A 216 -14.04 -4.22 -16.12
CA GLN A 216 -13.11 -3.80 -15.06
C GLN A 216 -13.47 -2.41 -14.53
N SER A 217 -13.80 -1.47 -15.42
CA SER A 217 -14.28 -0.13 -15.06
C SER A 217 -15.59 -0.20 -14.27
N THR A 218 -16.56 -1.02 -14.67
CA THR A 218 -17.84 -1.16 -13.93
C THR A 218 -17.63 -1.67 -12.50
N LEU A 219 -16.60 -2.48 -12.28
CA LEU A 219 -16.26 -2.99 -10.94
C LEU A 219 -15.32 -2.05 -10.18
N ASP A 220 -14.93 -0.93 -10.77
CA ASP A 220 -14.17 0.11 -10.09
C ASP A 220 -15.10 1.12 -9.39
N ASP A 221 -14.57 1.82 -8.39
CA ASP A 221 -15.33 2.74 -7.54
C ASP A 221 -15.86 3.98 -8.30
N THR A 222 -15.37 4.19 -9.52
CA THR A 222 -15.65 5.39 -10.34
C THR A 222 -16.70 5.15 -11.42
N ALA A 223 -17.21 3.92 -11.59
CA ALA A 223 -18.21 3.65 -12.62
C ALA A 223 -19.60 4.21 -12.27
N LEU A 224 -20.22 4.84 -13.27
CA LEU A 224 -21.57 5.38 -13.19
C LEU A 224 -22.59 4.31 -12.77
N ASP A 225 -22.53 3.11 -13.36
CA ASP A 225 -23.50 2.03 -13.11
C ASP A 225 -23.47 1.50 -11.67
N THR A 226 -22.30 1.48 -11.04
CA THR A 226 -22.16 1.07 -9.64
C THR A 226 -22.43 2.20 -8.66
N MET A 227 -22.12 3.44 -9.05
CA MET A 227 -22.52 4.63 -8.29
C MET A 227 -24.05 4.73 -8.12
N LEU A 228 -24.86 4.23 -9.06
CA LEU A 228 -26.33 4.20 -8.95
C LEU A 228 -26.87 3.34 -7.80
N PHE A 229 -26.09 2.41 -7.26
CA PHE A 229 -26.47 1.63 -6.07
C PHE A 229 -26.16 2.33 -4.74
N ARG A 230 -25.29 3.35 -4.73
CA ARG A 230 -24.97 4.12 -3.50
C ARG A 230 -26.18 4.88 -2.92
N PRO A 231 -27.06 5.51 -3.72
CA PRO A 231 -28.27 6.17 -3.23
C PRO A 231 -29.16 5.30 -2.34
N SER A 232 -29.42 4.06 -2.76
CA SER A 232 -30.31 3.14 -2.02
C SER A 232 -29.67 2.66 -0.72
N ILE A 233 -28.38 2.31 -0.75
CA ILE A 233 -27.62 1.93 0.46
C ILE A 233 -27.59 3.08 1.47
N SER A 234 -27.22 4.28 1.01
CA SER A 234 -27.14 5.47 1.87
C SER A 234 -28.50 5.87 2.43
N GLY A 235 -29.58 5.68 1.66
CA GLY A 235 -30.94 5.87 2.13
C GLY A 235 -31.28 4.99 3.33
N VAL A 236 -30.93 3.70 3.29
CA VAL A 236 -31.20 2.73 4.37
C VAL A 236 -30.44 3.09 5.65
N PHE A 237 -29.14 3.41 5.57
CA PHE A 237 -28.35 3.79 6.74
C PHE A 237 -28.83 5.10 7.37
N ASN A 238 -29.24 6.07 6.56
CA ASN A 238 -29.80 7.32 7.06
C ASN A 238 -31.19 7.15 7.68
N ALA A 239 -32.01 6.23 7.17
CA ALA A 239 -33.29 5.89 7.80
C ALA A 239 -33.06 5.25 9.19
N ALA A 240 -32.09 4.33 9.31
CA ALA A 240 -31.70 3.73 10.59
C ALA A 240 -31.12 4.75 11.60
N ARG A 241 -30.37 5.77 11.12
CA ARG A 241 -29.90 6.89 11.96
C ARG A 241 -31.06 7.64 12.64
N ARG A 242 -32.22 7.75 11.97
CA ARG A 242 -33.37 8.51 12.48
C ARG A 242 -34.28 7.72 13.39
N THR A 243 -34.36 6.41 13.22
CA THR A 243 -35.17 5.55 14.10
C THR A 243 -34.48 5.25 15.44
N SER A 244 -33.17 5.52 15.56
CA SER A 244 -32.36 5.18 16.74
C SER A 244 -32.47 6.14 17.94
N GLY A 245 -33.59 6.84 18.13
CA GLY A 245 -33.88 7.67 19.33
C GLY A 245 -34.33 9.10 19.05
N ASP A 246 -34.82 9.78 20.10
CA ASP A 246 -35.48 11.09 20.01
C ASP A 246 -34.52 12.20 19.51
N PRO A 247 -34.77 12.78 18.32
CA PRO A 247 -33.95 13.86 17.74
C PRO A 247 -33.81 15.08 18.67
N ALA A 248 -34.80 15.34 19.54
CA ALA A 248 -34.84 16.51 20.41
C ALA A 248 -33.81 16.48 21.56
N THR A 249 -33.18 15.34 21.83
CA THR A 249 -32.27 15.14 22.98
C THR A 249 -30.81 14.91 22.60
N ARG A 250 -30.47 14.92 21.31
CA ARG A 250 -29.11 14.61 20.83
C ARG A 250 -28.22 15.85 20.83
N THR A 251 -27.00 15.70 21.36
CA THR A 251 -25.97 16.74 21.23
C THR A 251 -25.47 16.84 19.79
N ALA A 252 -24.99 18.01 19.37
CA ALA A 252 -24.41 18.20 18.04
C ALA A 252 -23.25 17.23 17.74
N ALA A 253 -22.46 16.87 18.76
CA ALA A 253 -21.39 15.87 18.63
C ALA A 253 -21.93 14.46 18.38
N ALA A 254 -23.02 14.07 19.06
CA ALA A 254 -23.68 12.79 18.82
C ALA A 254 -24.29 12.71 17.41
N GLU A 255 -24.83 13.82 16.90
CA GLU A 255 -25.36 13.89 15.54
C GLU A 255 -24.27 13.78 14.47
N VAL A 256 -23.12 14.43 14.68
CA VAL A 256 -21.92 14.27 13.83
C VAL A 256 -21.46 12.82 13.84
N GLY A 257 -21.32 12.21 15.01
CA GLY A 257 -20.87 10.82 15.16
C GLY A 257 -21.79 9.82 14.46
N LEU A 258 -23.11 9.94 14.67
CA LEU A 258 -24.10 9.08 14.01
C LEU A 258 -24.14 9.28 12.49
N SER A 259 -23.97 10.53 12.02
CA SER A 259 -23.89 10.83 10.59
C SER A 259 -22.61 10.27 9.97
N ALA A 260 -21.49 10.33 10.70
CA ALA A 260 -20.23 9.71 10.28
C ALA A 260 -20.33 8.19 10.21
N LEU A 261 -20.99 7.54 11.17
CA LEU A 261 -21.25 6.09 11.12
C LEU A 261 -22.18 5.71 9.97
N ALA A 262 -23.23 6.48 9.70
CA ALA A 262 -24.17 6.19 8.62
C ALA A 262 -23.52 6.37 7.23
N ILE A 263 -22.84 7.49 7.00
CA ILE A 263 -22.22 7.80 5.70
C ILE A 263 -20.97 6.94 5.48
N GLY A 264 -20.11 6.82 6.49
CA GLY A 264 -18.96 5.92 6.45
C GLY A 264 -19.39 4.47 6.28
N GLY A 265 -20.41 4.01 7.01
CA GLY A 265 -20.94 2.64 6.91
C GLY A 265 -21.51 2.33 5.53
N ALA A 266 -22.24 3.27 4.93
CA ALA A 266 -22.72 3.13 3.55
C ALA A 266 -21.56 3.03 2.55
N GLY A 267 -20.52 3.85 2.72
CA GLY A 267 -19.29 3.78 1.90
C GLY A 267 -18.56 2.44 2.04
N ALA A 268 -18.41 1.95 3.27
CA ALA A 268 -17.80 0.65 3.57
C ALA A 268 -18.60 -0.51 2.97
N LEU A 269 -19.92 -0.52 3.12
CA LEU A 269 -20.77 -1.57 2.57
C LEU A 269 -20.73 -1.56 1.03
N HIS A 270 -20.81 -0.38 0.41
CA HIS A 270 -20.71 -0.27 -1.04
C HIS A 270 -19.36 -0.82 -1.53
N LYS A 271 -18.26 -0.47 -0.86
CA LYS A 271 -16.92 -0.98 -1.20
C LYS A 271 -16.83 -2.49 -1.00
N ALA A 272 -17.39 -3.02 0.09
CA ALA A 272 -17.46 -4.45 0.35
C ALA A 272 -18.19 -5.20 -0.77
N LEU A 273 -19.32 -4.67 -1.24
CA LEU A 273 -20.08 -5.27 -2.35
C LEU A 273 -19.29 -5.25 -3.66
N LEU A 274 -18.62 -4.14 -3.98
CA LEU A 274 -17.78 -4.03 -5.17
C LEU A 274 -16.61 -5.00 -5.14
N ASP A 275 -15.83 -5.00 -4.06
CA ASP A 275 -14.67 -5.87 -3.98
C ASP A 275 -15.07 -7.36 -3.79
N ALA A 276 -16.23 -7.64 -3.17
CA ALA A 276 -16.83 -8.97 -3.18
C ALA A 276 -17.19 -9.41 -4.62
N ALA A 277 -17.70 -8.50 -5.45
CA ALA A 277 -17.97 -8.78 -6.85
C ALA A 277 -16.67 -9.03 -7.65
N LYS A 278 -15.56 -8.33 -7.34
CA LYS A 278 -14.24 -8.60 -7.95
C LYS A 278 -13.72 -10.01 -7.67
N VAL A 279 -14.11 -10.62 -6.55
CA VAL A 279 -13.58 -11.93 -6.12
C VAL A 279 -14.52 -13.09 -6.40
N MET A 280 -15.71 -12.82 -6.94
CA MET A 280 -16.72 -13.83 -7.25
C MET A 280 -16.62 -14.29 -8.71
N GLY A 281 -16.70 -15.60 -8.96
CA GLY A 281 -16.52 -16.15 -10.32
C GLY A 281 -17.56 -15.72 -11.36
N ARG A 282 -18.74 -15.22 -10.96
CA ARG A 282 -19.74 -14.74 -11.92
C ARG A 282 -19.46 -13.33 -12.46
N THR A 283 -18.82 -12.49 -11.65
CA THR A 283 -18.66 -11.05 -11.92
C THR A 283 -17.20 -10.66 -12.07
N GLY A 284 -16.31 -11.23 -11.25
CA GLY A 284 -14.88 -10.96 -11.23
C GLY A 284 -14.06 -11.80 -12.20
N GLN A 285 -14.71 -12.64 -13.02
CA GLN A 285 -14.06 -13.47 -14.03
C GLN A 285 -14.63 -13.21 -15.42
N VAL A 286 -13.79 -13.48 -16.43
CA VAL A 286 -14.18 -13.41 -17.83
C VAL A 286 -13.74 -14.68 -18.55
N THR A 287 -14.57 -15.12 -19.48
CA THR A 287 -14.25 -16.21 -20.40
C THR A 287 -13.39 -15.66 -21.53
N VAL A 288 -12.18 -16.18 -21.68
CA VAL A 288 -11.24 -15.83 -22.75
C VAL A 288 -10.83 -17.08 -23.53
N PRO A 289 -10.34 -16.94 -24.77
CA PRO A 289 -9.73 -18.05 -25.48
C PRO A 289 -8.55 -18.64 -24.69
N ASP A 290 -8.50 -19.97 -24.62
CA ASP A 290 -7.36 -20.70 -24.05
C ASP A 290 -6.23 -20.89 -25.08
N LEU A 291 -5.17 -21.61 -24.71
CA LEU A 291 -4.03 -21.92 -25.58
C LEU A 291 -4.22 -23.22 -26.41
N PHE A 292 -5.44 -23.76 -26.45
CA PHE A 292 -5.80 -24.98 -27.16
C PHE A 292 -6.97 -24.76 -28.15
N GLY A 293 -7.43 -23.53 -28.32
CA GLY A 293 -8.55 -23.18 -29.19
C GLY A 293 -9.92 -23.30 -28.53
N GLY A 294 -9.96 -23.60 -27.23
CA GLY A 294 -11.14 -23.57 -26.38
C GLY A 294 -11.28 -22.26 -25.60
N HIS A 295 -11.96 -22.33 -24.46
CA HIS A 295 -12.20 -21.20 -23.59
C HIS A 295 -11.86 -21.54 -22.14
N GLN A 296 -11.34 -20.55 -21.43
CA GLN A 296 -11.02 -20.64 -20.00
C GLN A 296 -11.52 -19.38 -19.28
N ARG A 297 -11.92 -19.54 -18.02
CA ARG A 297 -12.27 -18.41 -17.15
C ARG A 297 -11.04 -17.90 -16.42
N LEU A 298 -10.74 -16.61 -16.57
CA LEU A 298 -9.67 -15.93 -15.86
C LEU A 298 -10.20 -14.82 -14.96
N ASN A 299 -9.49 -14.56 -13.86
CA ASN A 299 -9.80 -13.43 -12.97
C ASN A 299 -9.48 -12.10 -13.67
N LEU A 300 -10.42 -11.15 -13.59
CA LEU A 300 -10.25 -9.78 -14.10
C LEU A 300 -9.30 -8.95 -13.23
N PHE A 301 -9.15 -9.35 -11.97
CA PHE A 301 -8.32 -8.69 -10.97
C PHE A 301 -7.34 -9.69 -10.36
N ALA A 302 -6.14 -9.22 -10.06
CA ALA A 302 -5.12 -9.94 -9.30
C ALA A 302 -4.88 -9.23 -7.95
N LEU A 303 -4.38 -9.99 -6.98
CA LEU A 303 -3.89 -9.41 -5.73
C LEU A 303 -2.41 -9.09 -5.90
N ALA A 304 -2.13 -7.82 -6.19
CA ALA A 304 -0.78 -7.34 -6.38
C ALA A 304 -0.11 -7.05 -5.05
N LEU A 305 1.14 -7.51 -4.90
CA LEU A 305 1.97 -7.23 -3.75
C LEU A 305 2.83 -5.99 -3.99
N PRO A 306 2.89 -5.06 -3.02
CA PRO A 306 3.81 -3.93 -3.10
C PRO A 306 5.29 -4.36 -3.17
N ASP A 307 5.68 -5.35 -2.37
CA ASP A 307 6.99 -6.00 -2.46
C ASP A 307 6.81 -7.47 -2.82
N LYS A 308 7.16 -7.81 -4.06
CA LYS A 308 7.03 -9.17 -4.58
C LYS A 308 7.98 -10.13 -3.86
N THR A 309 9.03 -9.69 -3.18
CA THR A 309 10.05 -10.54 -2.54
C THR A 309 9.64 -11.09 -1.18
N ARG A 310 8.65 -10.46 -0.54
CA ARG A 310 8.19 -10.77 0.82
C ARG A 310 6.85 -11.51 0.81
N PRO A 311 6.55 -12.29 1.87
CA PRO A 311 5.23 -12.88 2.01
C PRO A 311 4.13 -11.79 2.13
N PRO A 312 2.90 -12.09 1.67
CA PRO A 312 1.76 -11.18 1.80
C PRO A 312 1.33 -11.03 3.27
N ALA A 313 0.82 -9.84 3.64
CA ALA A 313 0.14 -9.66 4.92
C ALA A 313 -1.11 -10.56 5.03
N THR A 314 -1.36 -11.08 6.22
CA THR A 314 -2.52 -11.95 6.50
C THR A 314 -3.24 -11.55 7.79
N TRP A 315 -4.41 -12.16 8.05
CA TRP A 315 -5.17 -11.88 9.26
C TRP A 315 -4.44 -12.25 10.56
N SER A 316 -3.44 -13.14 10.53
CA SER A 316 -2.62 -13.41 11.72
C SER A 316 -1.80 -12.19 12.15
N ASP A 317 -1.48 -11.30 11.21
CA ASP A 317 -0.74 -10.07 11.48
C ASP A 317 -1.63 -8.99 12.11
N ALA A 318 -2.95 -9.20 12.13
CA ALA A 318 -3.91 -8.28 12.74
C ALA A 318 -3.76 -8.15 14.27
N VAL A 319 -3.01 -9.04 14.94
CA VAL A 319 -2.64 -8.88 16.35
C VAL A 319 -1.87 -7.57 16.58
N HIS A 320 -1.15 -7.09 15.56
CA HIS A 320 -0.43 -5.81 15.58
C HIS A 320 -1.29 -4.63 15.13
N PHE A 321 -2.61 -4.79 15.00
CA PHE A 321 -3.51 -3.71 14.59
C PHE A 321 -3.44 -2.47 15.50
N PRO A 322 -3.34 -2.58 16.84
CA PRO A 322 -3.15 -1.40 17.69
C PRO A 322 -1.86 -0.63 17.36
N ASP A 323 -0.75 -1.35 17.15
CA ASP A 323 0.51 -0.76 16.73
C ASP A 323 0.38 -0.11 15.35
N TYR A 324 -0.32 -0.76 14.41
CA TYR A 324 -0.59 -0.23 13.09
C TYR A 324 -1.38 1.10 13.14
N VAL A 325 -2.40 1.20 14.01
CA VAL A 325 -3.16 2.45 14.22
C VAL A 325 -2.26 3.53 14.80
N LEU A 326 -1.44 3.21 15.81
CA LEU A 326 -0.51 4.15 16.41
C LEU A 326 0.52 4.65 15.38
N GLN A 327 1.07 3.74 14.57
CA GLN A 327 2.05 4.08 13.54
C GLN A 327 1.41 4.91 12.41
N THR A 328 0.18 4.61 12.03
CA THR A 328 -0.60 5.43 11.09
C THR A 328 -0.79 6.84 11.63
N GLY A 329 -1.14 6.99 12.92
CA GLY A 329 -1.26 8.29 13.58
C GLY A 329 0.06 9.07 13.60
N LYS A 330 1.17 8.41 13.94
CA LYS A 330 2.51 9.01 13.89
C LYS A 330 2.90 9.46 12.47
N GLU A 331 2.63 8.65 11.45
CA GLU A 331 2.89 8.98 10.05
C GLU A 331 2.00 10.15 9.57
N ALA A 332 0.72 10.20 9.98
CA ALA A 332 -0.18 11.31 9.68
C ALA A 332 0.31 12.62 10.32
N MET A 333 0.79 12.57 11.57
CA MET A 333 1.40 13.73 12.23
C MET A 333 2.69 14.19 11.56
N ALA A 334 3.53 13.26 11.10
CA ALA A 334 4.74 13.59 10.34
C ALA A 334 4.42 14.26 9.00
N LEU A 335 3.40 13.77 8.28
CA LEU A 335 2.89 14.42 7.07
C LEU A 335 2.31 15.82 7.38
N ALA A 336 1.59 15.98 8.49
CA ALA A 336 1.07 17.28 8.91
C ALA A 336 2.21 18.26 9.25
N GLY A 337 3.26 17.79 9.90
CA GLY A 337 4.47 18.56 10.19
C GLY A 337 5.13 19.12 8.93
N GLN A 338 5.09 18.39 7.80
CA GLN A 338 5.60 18.88 6.52
C GLN A 338 4.91 20.14 6.02
N ALA A 339 3.63 20.34 6.34
CA ALA A 339 2.91 21.55 5.99
C ALA A 339 3.50 22.79 6.69
N PHE A 340 4.21 22.63 7.82
CA PHE A 340 4.81 23.71 8.60
C PHE A 340 6.34 23.75 8.50
N SER A 341 6.97 22.81 7.80
CA SER A 341 8.42 22.72 7.64
C SER A 341 9.05 23.99 7.02
N THR A 342 8.33 24.65 6.11
CA THR A 342 8.78 25.88 5.43
C THR A 342 7.60 26.78 5.10
N ALA A 343 7.85 28.09 4.91
CA ALA A 343 6.84 29.04 4.48
C ALA A 343 6.21 28.67 3.13
N ASN A 344 7.00 28.15 2.18
CA ASN A 344 6.50 27.68 0.89
C ASN A 344 5.67 26.38 1.03
N ALA A 345 5.97 25.55 2.03
CA ALA A 345 5.15 24.39 2.34
C ALA A 345 3.79 24.76 2.92
N ALA A 346 3.77 25.74 3.82
CA ALA A 346 2.53 26.25 4.41
C ALA A 346 1.64 26.89 3.35
N THR A 347 2.19 27.71 2.44
CA THR A 347 1.41 28.30 1.35
C THR A 347 0.91 27.25 0.36
N THR A 348 1.70 26.21 0.06
CA THR A 348 1.26 25.10 -0.80
C THR A 348 0.14 24.30 -0.14
N ALA A 349 0.26 23.98 1.15
CA ALA A 349 -0.77 23.27 1.90
C ALA A 349 -2.05 24.12 2.03
N LEU A 350 -1.92 25.41 2.32
CA LEU A 350 -3.05 26.34 2.34
C LEU A 350 -3.73 26.45 0.97
N ARG A 351 -2.97 26.54 -0.12
CA ARG A 351 -3.50 26.52 -1.48
C ARG A 351 -4.19 25.20 -1.82
N ASP A 352 -3.69 24.07 -1.31
CA ASP A 352 -4.32 22.77 -1.49
C ASP A 352 -5.65 22.66 -0.73
N VAL A 353 -5.66 23.11 0.53
CA VAL A 353 -6.87 23.20 1.36
C VAL A 353 -7.90 24.11 0.70
N LEU A 354 -7.54 25.36 0.41
CA LEU A 354 -8.45 26.36 -0.15
C LEU A 354 -8.86 26.03 -1.59
N GLY A 355 -7.92 25.63 -2.44
CA GLY A 355 -8.12 25.47 -3.87
C GLY A 355 -8.62 24.09 -4.30
N ARG A 356 -8.11 23.00 -3.72
CA ARG A 356 -8.52 21.64 -4.12
C ARG A 356 -9.67 21.15 -3.25
N HIS A 357 -9.49 21.20 -1.93
CA HIS A 357 -10.47 20.59 -1.02
C HIS A 357 -11.69 21.46 -0.75
N MET A 358 -11.53 22.75 -0.47
CA MET A 358 -12.66 23.64 -0.21
C MET A 358 -13.44 23.96 -1.49
N VAL A 359 -12.79 24.45 -2.55
CA VAL A 359 -13.49 24.72 -3.83
C VAL A 359 -14.12 23.45 -4.41
N GLY A 360 -13.43 22.31 -4.39
CA GLY A 360 -13.99 21.07 -4.90
C GLY A 360 -15.21 20.58 -4.10
N ASN A 361 -15.21 20.69 -2.77
CA ASN A 361 -16.39 20.33 -1.95
C ASN A 361 -17.51 21.37 -2.04
N VAL A 362 -17.20 22.67 -2.21
CA VAL A 362 -18.20 23.72 -2.49
C VAL A 362 -18.89 23.46 -3.83
N LEU A 363 -18.13 23.20 -4.90
CA LEU A 363 -18.69 22.86 -6.22
C LEU A 363 -19.53 21.57 -6.16
N SER A 364 -19.05 20.55 -5.45
CA SER A 364 -19.77 19.29 -5.27
C SER A 364 -21.07 19.49 -4.49
N ASN A 365 -21.07 20.32 -3.43
CA ASN A 365 -22.27 20.64 -2.67
C ASN A 365 -23.28 21.48 -3.49
N ILE A 366 -22.81 22.47 -4.27
CA ILE A 366 -23.67 23.31 -5.12
C ILE A 366 -24.30 22.46 -6.24
N ALA A 367 -23.51 21.67 -6.96
CA ALA A 367 -24.01 20.79 -8.03
C ALA A 367 -24.99 19.74 -7.50
N SER A 368 -24.66 19.16 -6.34
CA SER A 368 -25.52 18.24 -5.62
C SER A 368 -26.85 18.88 -5.22
N LEU A 369 -26.85 20.10 -4.67
CA LEU A 369 -28.07 20.85 -4.35
C LEU A 369 -28.90 21.17 -5.60
N GLY A 370 -28.26 21.54 -6.71
CA GLY A 370 -28.93 21.82 -7.99
C GLY A 370 -29.63 20.58 -8.56
N ALA A 371 -28.93 19.45 -8.66
CA ALA A 371 -29.48 18.19 -9.15
C ALA A 371 -30.59 17.65 -8.24
N THR A 372 -30.40 17.76 -6.92
CA THR A 372 -31.39 17.35 -5.92
C THR A 372 -32.68 18.14 -6.03
N ARG A 373 -32.60 19.46 -6.25
CA ARG A 373 -33.80 20.29 -6.44
C ARG A 373 -34.60 19.93 -7.68
N LEU A 374 -33.92 19.60 -8.78
CA LEU A 374 -34.56 19.19 -10.03
C LEU A 374 -35.25 17.82 -9.89
N ILE A 375 -34.62 16.86 -9.22
CA ILE A 375 -35.19 15.51 -9.05
C ILE A 375 -36.30 15.51 -7.99
N ALA A 376 -36.07 16.15 -6.83
CA ALA A 376 -37.07 16.22 -5.77
C ALA A 376 -38.33 17.00 -6.19
N SER A 377 -38.18 18.08 -6.98
CA SER A 377 -39.35 18.81 -7.50
C SER A 377 -40.18 17.96 -8.45
N THR A 378 -39.55 17.15 -9.32
CA THR A 378 -40.29 16.23 -10.21
C THR A 378 -41.04 15.15 -9.44
N LEU A 379 -40.45 14.59 -8.39
CA LEU A 379 -41.07 13.55 -7.56
C LEU A 379 -42.20 14.08 -6.66
N ARG A 380 -42.19 15.39 -6.37
CA ARG A 380 -43.22 16.08 -5.56
C ARG A 380 -44.20 16.90 -6.42
N GLY A 381 -44.32 16.57 -7.71
CA GLY A 381 -45.33 17.15 -8.59
C GLY A 381 -45.12 18.63 -8.96
N GLY A 382 -43.87 19.10 -8.98
CA GLY A 382 -43.48 20.46 -9.39
C GLY A 382 -43.42 21.49 -8.26
N TYR A 383 -43.85 21.13 -7.04
CA TYR A 383 -43.62 21.96 -5.86
C TYR A 383 -42.17 21.85 -5.42
N GLY A 384 -41.51 22.98 -5.13
CA GLY A 384 -40.04 23.11 -4.99
C GLY A 384 -39.37 22.08 -4.07
N GLY A 385 -38.04 21.95 -4.18
CA GLY A 385 -37.23 20.85 -3.62
C GLY A 385 -37.13 20.67 -2.10
N GLY A 386 -38.02 21.27 -1.30
CA GLY A 386 -38.19 21.01 0.14
C GLY A 386 -39.12 19.82 0.40
N SER A 387 -39.12 19.29 1.63
CA SER A 387 -40.10 18.29 2.08
C SER A 387 -41.52 18.88 2.04
N LEU A 388 -42.52 18.09 1.63
CA LEU A 388 -43.91 18.51 1.69
C LEU A 388 -44.37 18.62 3.16
N PRO A 389 -45.34 19.50 3.49
CA PRO A 389 -45.91 19.57 4.83
C PRO A 389 -46.46 18.21 5.27
N GLY A 390 -45.96 17.66 6.37
CA GLY A 390 -46.37 16.35 6.90
C GLY A 390 -45.70 15.14 6.24
N GLU A 391 -44.75 15.35 5.30
CA GLU A 391 -43.94 14.26 4.75
C GLU A 391 -43.02 13.71 5.85
N ALA A 392 -43.11 12.40 6.12
CA ALA A 392 -42.25 11.76 7.10
C ALA A 392 -40.78 11.79 6.64
N ASP A 393 -39.85 12.02 7.57
CA ASP A 393 -38.40 12.10 7.30
C ASP A 393 -37.78 10.77 6.80
N ASN A 394 -38.57 9.70 6.71
CA ASN A 394 -38.20 8.40 6.15
C ASN A 394 -38.99 8.06 4.86
N SER A 395 -39.65 9.04 4.24
CA SER A 395 -40.39 8.80 3.00
C SER A 395 -39.45 8.30 1.88
N PRO A 396 -39.92 7.44 0.95
CA PRO A 396 -39.13 7.02 -0.19
C PRO A 396 -38.62 8.18 -1.06
N ALA A 397 -39.42 9.24 -1.22
CA ALA A 397 -39.02 10.43 -1.98
C ALA A 397 -37.87 11.19 -1.29
N TRP A 398 -37.92 11.30 0.04
CA TRP A 398 -36.90 11.95 0.84
C TRP A 398 -35.61 11.10 0.92
N MET A 399 -35.73 9.77 1.01
CA MET A 399 -34.59 8.84 0.92
C MET A 399 -33.90 8.92 -0.45
N LEU A 400 -34.68 8.94 -1.53
CA LEU A 400 -34.16 9.08 -2.90
C LEU A 400 -33.48 10.44 -3.11
N GLN A 401 -34.03 11.51 -2.52
CA GLN A 401 -33.45 12.85 -2.53
C GLN A 401 -32.05 12.88 -1.90
N GLN A 402 -31.88 12.31 -0.71
CA GLN A 402 -30.55 12.23 -0.08
C GLN A 402 -29.56 11.36 -0.85
N GLY A 403 -30.02 10.21 -1.34
CA GLY A 403 -29.17 9.31 -2.12
C GLY A 403 -28.66 9.99 -3.39
N THR A 404 -29.54 10.75 -4.06
CA THR A 404 -29.22 11.59 -5.21
C THR A 404 -28.22 12.69 -4.84
N GLN A 405 -28.42 13.36 -3.71
CA GLN A 405 -27.52 14.40 -3.21
C GLN A 405 -26.10 13.83 -3.00
N MET A 406 -25.96 12.67 -2.35
CA MET A 406 -24.67 12.02 -2.13
C MET A 406 -24.04 11.54 -3.46
N PHE A 407 -24.82 10.98 -4.37
CA PHE A 407 -24.36 10.54 -5.69
C PHE A 407 -23.73 11.68 -6.50
N PHE A 408 -24.43 12.80 -6.66
CA PHE A 408 -23.89 13.93 -7.43
C PHE A 408 -22.71 14.60 -6.72
N ASN A 409 -22.70 14.59 -5.39
CA ASN A 409 -21.56 15.08 -4.61
C ASN A 409 -20.31 14.22 -4.85
N ASP A 410 -20.44 12.89 -4.82
CA ASP A 410 -19.35 11.95 -5.11
C ASP A 410 -18.87 12.03 -6.57
N LEU A 411 -19.80 12.13 -7.52
CA LEU A 411 -19.48 12.20 -8.95
C LEU A 411 -18.67 13.46 -9.29
N VAL A 412 -19.12 14.63 -8.84
CA VAL A 412 -18.42 15.90 -9.07
C VAL A 412 -17.08 15.92 -8.36
N TRP A 413 -17.01 15.38 -7.14
CA TRP A 413 -15.77 15.29 -6.37
C TRP A 413 -14.74 14.39 -7.07
N ASN A 414 -15.15 13.21 -7.53
CA ASN A 414 -14.27 12.28 -8.23
C ASN A 414 -13.82 12.84 -9.59
N ALA A 415 -14.71 13.48 -10.35
CA ALA A 415 -14.34 14.16 -11.60
C ALA A 415 -13.34 15.31 -11.36
N PHE A 416 -13.53 16.09 -10.30
CA PHE A 416 -12.61 17.15 -9.92
C PHE A 416 -11.24 16.60 -9.49
N LYS A 417 -11.20 15.50 -8.73
CA LYS A 417 -9.95 14.79 -8.41
C LYS A 417 -9.24 14.28 -9.65
N ALA A 418 -9.96 13.64 -10.58
CA ALA A 418 -9.38 13.11 -11.80
C ALA A 418 -8.71 14.22 -12.64
N LYS A 419 -9.30 15.42 -12.68
CA LYS A 419 -8.76 16.59 -13.38
C LYS A 419 -7.53 17.19 -12.70
N ASN A 420 -7.51 17.23 -11.37
CA ASN A 420 -6.46 17.92 -10.61
C ASN A 420 -5.35 17.00 -10.07
N GLY A 421 -5.49 15.68 -10.24
CA GLY A 421 -4.54 14.68 -9.77
C GLY A 421 -4.50 14.53 -8.23
N THR A 422 -3.65 13.60 -7.77
CA THR A 422 -3.33 13.43 -6.35
C THR A 422 -2.17 14.35 -5.95
N ASN A 423 -2.36 15.21 -4.95
CA ASN A 423 -1.28 16.05 -4.44
C ASN A 423 -0.37 15.23 -3.52
N ALA A 424 0.74 14.71 -4.07
CA ALA A 424 1.73 13.94 -3.33
C ALA A 424 2.83 14.82 -2.68
N THR A 425 2.73 16.15 -2.73
CA THR A 425 3.84 17.06 -2.36
C THR A 425 4.33 16.87 -0.92
N GLN A 426 3.44 16.70 0.06
CA GLN A 426 3.82 16.47 1.46
C GLN A 426 4.48 15.10 1.65
N ALA A 427 3.96 14.08 0.97
CA ALA A 427 4.52 12.74 0.96
C ALA A 427 5.95 12.73 0.35
N THR A 428 6.15 13.38 -0.79
CA THR A 428 7.46 13.51 -1.45
C THR A 428 8.47 14.25 -0.57
N ARG A 429 8.05 15.34 0.10
CA ARG A 429 8.94 16.08 1.01
C ARG A 429 9.35 15.25 2.22
N LEU A 430 8.41 14.53 2.84
CA LEU A 430 8.73 13.62 3.94
C LEU A 430 9.71 12.52 3.50
N ASP A 431 9.56 12.02 2.27
CA ASP A 431 10.49 11.00 1.73
C ASP A 431 11.87 11.59 1.45
N GLN A 432 11.95 12.82 0.95
CA GLN A 432 13.21 13.54 0.77
C GLN A 432 13.91 13.83 2.10
N GLU A 433 13.19 14.31 3.11
CA GLU A 433 13.75 14.57 4.44
C GLU A 433 14.27 13.27 5.07
N ARG A 434 13.51 12.18 4.97
CA ARG A 434 13.96 10.86 5.44
C ARG A 434 15.17 10.36 4.65
N ALA A 435 15.22 10.59 3.34
CA ALA A 435 16.38 10.21 2.53
C ALA A 435 17.62 11.04 2.90
N ILE A 436 17.46 12.33 3.21
CA ILE A 436 18.54 13.19 3.71
C ILE A 436 19.00 12.71 5.09
N ALA A 437 18.07 12.43 6.01
CA ALA A 437 18.41 11.91 7.33
C ALA A 437 19.15 10.56 7.25
N VAL A 438 18.73 9.66 6.35
CA VAL A 438 19.47 8.41 6.06
C VAL A 438 20.86 8.71 5.52
N ALA A 439 20.99 9.63 4.56
CA ALA A 439 22.28 9.99 3.99
C ALA A 439 23.21 10.67 5.00
N GLU A 440 22.68 11.50 5.90
CA GLU A 440 23.41 12.12 7.00
C GLU A 440 23.81 11.09 8.05
N GLN A 441 22.95 10.13 8.38
CA GLN A 441 23.27 8.99 9.24
C GLN A 441 24.33 8.09 8.59
N ASP A 442 24.22 7.78 7.30
CA ASP A 442 25.21 7.01 6.55
C ASP A 442 26.55 7.73 6.47
N ARG A 443 26.52 9.06 6.30
CA ARG A 443 27.72 9.91 6.35
C ARG A 443 28.32 9.92 7.75
N THR A 444 27.51 10.10 8.79
CA THR A 444 27.95 10.07 10.18
C THR A 444 28.59 8.71 10.47
N ILE A 445 27.92 7.61 10.17
CA ILE A 445 28.40 6.23 10.29
C ILE A 445 29.62 5.94 9.42
N SER A 446 29.86 6.68 8.34
CA SER A 446 31.07 6.52 7.51
C SER A 446 32.24 7.38 7.98
N CYS A 447 31.97 8.51 8.64
CA CYS A 447 32.97 9.42 9.19
C CYS A 447 33.42 9.00 10.60
N THR A 448 32.50 8.59 11.48
CA THR A 448 32.82 8.14 12.85
C THR A 448 33.83 6.99 12.91
N PRO A 449 33.83 5.97 12.02
CA PRO A 449 34.82 4.90 12.06
C PRO A 449 36.26 5.35 11.88
N GLN A 450 36.53 6.47 11.20
CA GLN A 450 37.90 6.97 11.01
C GLN A 450 38.42 7.64 12.28
N ASP A 451 37.60 8.48 12.92
CA ASP A 451 37.93 9.15 14.18
C ASP A 451 37.98 8.15 15.34
N ILE A 452 37.03 7.21 15.35
CA ILE A 452 36.97 6.10 16.30
C ILE A 452 38.13 5.13 16.07
N ALA A 453 38.50 4.79 14.83
CA ALA A 453 39.68 3.95 14.59
C ALA A 453 40.94 4.57 15.18
N LYS A 454 41.13 5.89 15.07
CA LYS A 454 42.28 6.59 15.64
C LYS A 454 42.29 6.55 17.17
N ILE A 455 41.11 6.70 17.79
CA ILE A 455 40.97 6.66 19.24
C ILE A 455 41.06 5.23 19.78
N LEU A 456 40.51 4.25 19.05
CA LEU A 456 40.68 2.82 19.32
C LEU A 456 42.15 2.41 19.17
N ASP A 457 42.85 2.88 18.14
CA ASP A 457 44.28 2.62 17.98
C ASP A 457 45.10 3.16 19.15
N THR A 458 44.74 4.35 19.64
CA THR A 458 45.38 4.97 20.80
C THR A 458 45.05 4.20 22.09
N ALA A 459 43.79 3.81 22.29
CA ALA A 459 43.35 3.05 23.46
C ALA A 459 43.90 1.62 23.46
N ILE A 460 43.89 0.92 22.33
CA ILE A 460 44.47 -0.41 22.15
C ILE A 460 45.98 -0.36 22.37
N ALA A 461 46.67 0.68 21.91
CA ALA A 461 48.10 0.86 22.17
C ALA A 461 48.38 1.08 23.67
N LEU A 462 47.57 1.86 24.37
CA LEU A 462 47.68 2.09 25.82
C LEU A 462 47.33 0.85 26.66
N LEU A 463 46.43 0.01 26.17
CA LEU A 463 46.02 -1.25 26.79
C LEU A 463 46.86 -2.45 26.34
N SER A 464 47.83 -2.25 25.45
CA SER A 464 48.76 -3.29 25.02
C SER A 464 49.90 -3.42 26.04
N PRO A 465 50.32 -4.65 26.39
CA PRO A 465 51.46 -4.84 27.28
C PRO A 465 52.71 -4.21 26.65
N PRO A 466 53.60 -3.61 27.48
CA PRO A 466 54.85 -3.06 26.98
C PRO A 466 55.69 -4.16 26.32
N VAL A 467 56.34 -3.82 25.21
CA VAL A 467 57.16 -4.77 24.44
C VAL A 467 58.30 -5.26 25.34
N GLU A 468 58.52 -6.57 25.40
CA GLU A 468 59.53 -7.19 26.29
C GLU A 468 60.92 -6.55 26.15
N ALA A 469 61.27 -6.09 24.94
CA ALA A 469 62.52 -5.37 24.66
C ALA A 469 62.61 -3.99 25.34
N ASP A 470 61.49 -3.30 25.52
CA ASP A 470 61.45 -1.99 26.19
C ASP A 470 61.38 -2.15 27.72
N VAL A 471 60.75 -3.22 28.21
CA VAL A 471 60.80 -3.61 29.62
C VAL A 471 62.24 -3.99 30.01
N ALA A 472 62.91 -4.80 29.18
CA ALA A 472 64.31 -5.16 29.39
C ALA A 472 65.23 -3.94 29.39
N ARG A 473 65.04 -3.00 28.45
CA ARG A 473 65.81 -1.75 28.39
C ARG A 473 65.54 -0.83 29.59
N SER A 474 64.28 -0.71 30.03
CA SER A 474 63.90 0.10 31.20
C SER A 474 64.41 -0.49 32.51
N MET A 475 64.53 -1.83 32.58
CA MET A 475 65.18 -2.52 33.68
C MET A 475 66.70 -2.32 33.66
N GLU A 476 67.35 -2.30 32.50
CA GLU A 476 68.78 -1.98 32.35
C GLU A 476 69.10 -0.52 32.70
N GLU A 477 68.21 0.43 32.36
CA GLU A 477 68.39 1.85 32.61
C GLU A 477 67.94 2.30 34.02
N GLY A 478 67.45 1.37 34.86
CA GLY A 478 67.06 1.64 36.24
C GLY A 478 65.75 2.44 36.42
N ALA A 479 64.94 2.54 35.36
CA ALA A 479 63.71 3.33 35.34
C ALA A 479 62.50 2.66 36.05
N GLY A 480 62.67 1.45 36.58
CA GLY A 480 61.61 0.69 37.25
C GLY A 480 60.77 -0.17 36.29
N VAL A 481 60.14 -1.22 36.83
CA VAL A 481 59.28 -2.14 36.05
C VAL A 481 57.93 -1.47 35.80
N PRO A 482 57.44 -1.39 34.54
CA PRO A 482 56.13 -0.86 34.25
C PRO A 482 55.04 -1.65 34.99
N VAL A 483 54.09 -0.94 35.59
CA VAL A 483 53.00 -1.51 36.40
C VAL A 483 52.18 -2.47 35.53
N PRO A 484 51.89 -3.70 35.99
CA PRO A 484 51.05 -4.62 35.24
C PRO A 484 49.64 -4.05 35.08
N LEU A 485 49.14 -4.08 33.85
CA LEU A 485 47.75 -3.70 33.54
C LEU A 485 46.77 -4.56 34.34
N SER A 486 45.66 -3.97 34.80
CA SER A 486 44.63 -4.68 35.55
C SER A 486 44.08 -5.87 34.75
N PRO A 487 43.61 -6.95 35.40
CA PRO A 487 43.10 -8.16 34.73
C PRO A 487 42.00 -7.92 33.70
N GLY A 488 41.25 -6.81 33.79
CA GLY A 488 40.20 -6.43 32.84
C GLY A 488 40.68 -5.65 31.59
N ALA A 489 41.96 -5.27 31.50
CA ALA A 489 42.51 -4.53 30.36
C ALA A 489 42.61 -5.37 29.08
N GLY A 490 42.97 -6.66 29.22
CA GLY A 490 43.05 -7.61 28.10
C GLY A 490 41.68 -7.83 27.42
N PRO A 491 40.63 -8.20 28.18
CA PRO A 491 39.28 -8.33 27.62
C PRO A 491 38.73 -7.04 26.99
N LEU A 492 39.01 -5.87 27.58
CA LEU A 492 38.61 -4.59 26.97
C LEU A 492 39.34 -4.33 25.65
N ARG A 493 40.66 -4.61 25.60
CA ARG A 493 41.44 -4.52 24.37
C ARG A 493 40.89 -5.44 23.27
N ASP A 494 40.53 -6.67 23.62
CA ASP A 494 39.99 -7.65 22.66
C ASP A 494 38.63 -7.18 22.09
N ASP A 495 37.76 -6.62 22.93
CA ASP A 495 36.47 -6.06 22.49
C ASP A 495 36.66 -4.80 21.60
N LEU A 496 37.60 -3.92 21.94
CA LEU A 496 37.95 -2.75 21.12
C LEU A 496 38.61 -3.14 19.79
N GLN A 497 39.42 -4.21 19.78
CA GLN A 497 40.03 -4.78 18.59
C GLN A 497 38.96 -5.45 17.70
N GLN A 498 38.00 -6.16 18.30
CA GLN A 498 36.85 -6.74 17.59
C GLN A 498 35.98 -5.65 16.95
N LEU A 499 35.78 -4.52 17.63
CA LEU A 499 35.06 -3.35 17.11
C LEU A 499 35.80 -2.71 15.91
N LYS A 500 37.13 -2.68 15.95
CA LYS A 500 37.98 -2.18 14.86
C LYS A 500 37.95 -3.09 13.62
N ASP A 501 37.95 -4.42 13.82
CA ASP A 501 38.05 -5.40 12.75
C ASP A 501 36.71 -5.71 12.06
N GLN A 502 35.58 -5.40 12.69
CA GLN A 502 34.24 -5.72 12.15
C GLN A 502 33.69 -4.67 11.17
N LYS A 503 33.40 -5.13 9.94
CA LYS A 503 32.59 -4.44 8.92
C LYS A 503 31.14 -4.94 8.82
N SER A 504 30.68 -5.67 9.84
CA SER A 504 29.45 -6.48 9.80
C SER A 504 28.17 -5.72 10.16
N THR A 505 27.03 -6.38 9.96
CA THR A 505 25.64 -5.90 10.10
C THR A 505 25.38 -4.97 11.31
N PRO A 506 24.57 -3.90 11.17
CA PRO A 506 24.32 -2.89 12.20
C PRO A 506 23.98 -3.41 13.61
N SER A 507 23.29 -4.55 13.72
CA SER A 507 22.91 -5.17 14.99
C SER A 507 24.08 -5.75 15.77
N VAL A 508 25.10 -6.25 15.08
CA VAL A 508 26.31 -6.82 15.70
C VAL A 508 27.22 -5.69 16.21
N LEU A 509 27.31 -4.59 15.45
CA LEU A 509 28.01 -3.39 15.84
C LEU A 509 27.38 -2.71 17.08
N LEU A 510 26.03 -2.63 17.14
CA LEU A 510 25.35 -2.07 18.31
C LEU A 510 25.66 -2.85 19.60
N ALA A 511 25.58 -4.18 19.55
CA ALA A 511 25.90 -5.04 20.70
C ALA A 511 27.37 -4.94 21.13
N ALA A 512 28.30 -4.81 20.18
CA ALA A 512 29.72 -4.62 20.47
C ALA A 512 29.99 -3.25 21.12
N VAL A 513 29.34 -2.18 20.65
CA VAL A 513 29.42 -0.84 21.28
C VAL A 513 28.84 -0.85 22.69
N GLU A 514 27.72 -1.55 22.92
CA GLU A 514 27.11 -1.66 24.25
C GLU A 514 28.00 -2.43 25.24
N ASN A 515 28.57 -3.57 24.82
CA ASN A 515 29.50 -4.33 25.65
C ASN A 515 30.76 -3.53 26.01
N ALA A 516 31.29 -2.73 25.06
CA ALA A 516 32.44 -1.86 25.32
C ALA A 516 32.11 -0.76 26.34
N LEU A 517 30.93 -0.14 26.24
CA LEU A 517 30.45 0.87 27.20
C LEU A 517 30.24 0.28 28.60
N ASP A 518 29.63 -0.91 28.72
CA ASP A 518 29.37 -1.57 30.00
C ASP A 518 30.67 -1.99 30.70
N ARG A 519 31.67 -2.45 29.94
CA ARG A 519 32.99 -2.78 30.50
C ARG A 519 33.79 -1.56 30.90
N LEU A 520 33.72 -0.47 30.13
CA LEU A 520 34.33 0.80 30.52
C LEU A 520 33.73 1.33 31.84
N ALA A 521 32.42 1.18 32.05
CA ALA A 521 31.75 1.53 33.30
C ALA A 521 32.23 0.65 34.47
N MET A 522 32.30 -0.67 34.29
CA MET A 522 32.79 -1.60 35.32
C MET A 522 34.26 -1.33 35.71
N LEU A 523 35.10 -0.94 34.75
CA LEU A 523 36.51 -0.63 34.99
C LEU A 523 36.70 0.73 35.68
N GLN A 524 35.81 1.70 35.44
CA GLN A 524 35.77 2.96 36.18
C GLN A 524 35.34 2.74 37.64
N GLU A 525 34.36 1.88 37.89
CA GLU A 525 33.90 1.55 39.25
C GLU A 525 34.93 0.73 40.05
N ALA A 526 35.70 -0.15 39.40
CA ALA A 526 36.73 -0.97 40.03
C ALA A 526 38.06 -0.24 40.28
N SER A 527 38.21 0.99 39.77
CA SER A 527 39.43 1.79 39.89
C SER A 527 39.39 2.63 41.19
N ASP A 528 39.80 2.05 42.31
CA ASP A 528 40.02 2.75 43.60
C ASP A 528 41.25 3.70 43.53
N GLY A 529 41.11 4.80 42.76
CA GLY A 529 42.03 5.94 42.79
C GLY A 529 43.21 5.93 41.80
N GLY A 530 43.35 4.89 40.97
CA GLY A 530 44.37 4.82 39.91
C GLY A 530 43.76 4.48 38.54
N GLY A 531 43.35 5.50 37.79
CA GLY A 531 42.70 5.32 36.49
C GLY A 531 43.56 4.53 35.48
N LEU A 532 42.98 3.50 34.86
CA LEU A 532 43.60 2.64 33.84
C LEU A 532 44.00 3.38 32.55
N LEU A 533 43.34 4.50 32.27
CA LEU A 533 43.52 5.36 31.10
C LEU A 533 43.41 6.82 31.57
N ASP A 534 43.95 7.76 30.77
CA ASP A 534 43.73 9.19 30.99
C ASP A 534 42.21 9.47 31.09
N PRO A 535 41.74 10.15 32.16
CA PRO A 535 40.33 10.52 32.31
C PRO A 535 39.77 11.27 31.10
N ALA A 536 40.58 12.09 30.43
CA ALA A 536 40.18 12.83 29.24
C ALA A 536 39.96 11.91 28.03
N LEU A 537 40.86 10.94 27.80
CA LEU A 537 40.73 9.95 26.72
C LEU A 537 39.54 9.01 26.96
N THR A 538 39.30 8.64 28.22
CA THR A 538 38.18 7.78 28.61
C THR A 538 36.84 8.49 28.39
N ALA A 539 36.74 9.78 28.75
CA ALA A 539 35.55 10.58 28.52
C ALA A 539 35.26 10.78 27.01
N GLU A 540 36.29 11.04 26.21
CA GLU A 540 36.16 11.19 24.75
C GLU A 540 35.73 9.88 24.08
N LEU A 541 36.32 8.74 24.47
CA LEU A 541 35.95 7.43 23.97
C LEU A 541 34.48 7.10 24.30
N ILE A 542 34.04 7.36 25.53
CA ILE A 542 32.64 7.18 25.94
C ILE A 542 31.70 8.07 25.12
N ALA A 543 32.02 9.36 24.94
CA ALA A 543 31.20 10.30 24.18
C ALA A 543 31.04 9.88 22.71
N GLN A 544 32.12 9.40 22.09
CA GLN A 544 32.08 8.94 20.70
C GLN A 544 31.33 7.62 20.55
N LEU A 545 31.55 6.65 21.44
CA LEU A 545 30.79 5.39 21.45
C LEU A 545 29.28 5.63 21.69
N GLN A 546 28.91 6.60 22.53
CA GLN A 546 27.51 7.00 22.72
C GLN A 546 26.90 7.65 21.48
N THR A 547 27.66 8.48 20.77
CA THR A 547 27.22 9.10 19.51
C THR A 547 26.97 8.03 18.44
N VAL A 548 27.85 7.03 18.36
CA VAL A 548 27.71 5.89 17.46
C VAL A 548 26.50 5.03 17.85
N LYS A 549 26.35 4.70 19.13
CA LYS A 549 25.17 3.97 19.64
C LYS A 549 23.88 4.66 19.24
N THR A 550 23.81 5.98 19.41
CA THR A 550 22.64 6.78 19.05
C THR A 550 22.39 6.75 17.54
N ALA A 551 23.42 6.98 16.72
CA ALA A 551 23.30 6.97 15.26
C ALA A 551 22.88 5.60 14.69
N TYR A 552 23.44 4.50 15.20
CA TYR A 552 23.04 3.15 14.80
C TYR A 552 21.66 2.77 15.32
N GLY A 553 21.32 3.16 16.55
CA GLY A 553 19.98 2.98 17.13
C GLY A 553 18.91 3.69 16.30
N ASP A 554 19.16 4.95 15.94
CA ASP A 554 18.26 5.76 15.11
C ASP A 554 18.14 5.18 13.70
N LYS A 555 19.24 4.71 13.10
CA LYS A 555 19.23 4.06 11.79
C LYS A 555 18.46 2.75 11.80
N GLU A 556 18.61 1.92 12.82
CA GLU A 556 17.89 0.66 12.93
C GLU A 556 16.40 0.89 13.18
N GLN A 557 16.03 1.87 14.02
CA GLN A 557 14.64 2.30 14.17
C GLN A 557 14.06 2.81 12.85
N LEU A 558 14.81 3.60 12.09
CA LEU A 558 14.37 4.17 10.82
C LEU A 558 14.26 3.09 9.71
N ARG A 559 15.17 2.10 9.72
CA ARG A 559 15.10 0.91 8.86
C ARG A 559 13.84 0.09 9.18
N GLN A 560 13.60 -0.23 10.45
CA GLN A 560 12.40 -0.95 10.91
C GLN A 560 11.13 -0.16 10.58
N TRP A 561 11.18 1.17 10.65
CA TRP A 561 10.06 2.04 10.30
C TRP A 561 9.78 2.06 8.79
N GLN A 562 10.80 2.03 7.94
CA GLN A 562 10.65 2.09 6.48
C GLN A 562 10.37 0.74 5.83
N HIS A 563 10.90 -0.34 6.40
CA HIS A 563 10.84 -1.67 5.80
C HIS A 563 10.02 -2.66 6.64
N GLY A 564 9.50 -2.27 7.81
CA GLY A 564 8.82 -3.21 8.70
C GLY A 564 9.83 -4.13 9.40
N ARG A 565 9.34 -5.05 10.24
CA ARG A 565 10.22 -6.07 10.84
C ARG A 565 10.73 -7.00 9.74
N SER A 566 12.05 -7.16 9.66
CA SER A 566 12.72 -8.16 8.82
C SER A 566 12.63 -9.54 9.44
#